data_AF-R5AQ83-F1
#
_entry.id   AF-R5AQ83-F1
#
_cell.length_a   1.000
_cell.length_b   1.000
_cell.length_c   1.000
_cell.angle_alpha   90.00
_cell.angle_beta   90.00
_cell.angle_gamma   90.00
#
_symmetry.space_group_name_H-M   'P 1'
#
loop_
_entity.id
_entity.type
_entity.pdbx_description
1 polymer ?
#
loop_
_entity_poly.entity_id
_entity_poly.type
_entity_poly.pdbx_seq_one_letter_code
_entity_poly.pdbx_strand_id
1 'polypeptide(L)'
;MFRGILVISNIIKTSGYSTIVYLAALAGVSPTLYESAAIDGANRWQMLTHITLPRIMPCIMIMLILQLASLLVSNFDQVYNLYNNYVLSTGDVLSTYIYRISLGGSGTDFELSTAMNFLLNTMGLIVVLIANKFVNKLDVQGIF
;
A
#
# COMPACT_ATOMS: atom_id res chain seq x y z
N MET A 1 15.06 -2.74 16.01
CA MET A 1 13.77 -3.31 16.47
C MET A 1 12.56 -2.43 16.09
N PHE A 2 12.64 -1.10 16.24
CA PHE A 2 11.56 -0.14 15.90
C PHE A 2 10.90 -0.32 14.52
N ARG A 3 11.70 -0.43 13.46
CA ARG A 3 11.20 -0.58 12.08
C ARG A 3 10.32 -1.83 11.89
N GLY A 4 10.65 -2.94 12.55
CA GLY A 4 9.86 -4.17 12.48
C GLY A 4 8.49 -4.03 13.16
N ILE A 5 8.45 -3.32 14.30
CA ILE A 5 7.20 -3.02 15.01
C ILE A 5 6.29 -2.12 14.16
N LEU A 6 6.87 -1.12 13.49
CA LEU A 6 6.11 -0.27 12.55
C LEU A 6 5.50 -1.09 11.41
N VAL A 7 6.27 -2.00 10.80
CA VAL A 7 5.76 -2.85 9.72
C VAL A 7 4.64 -3.78 10.20
N ILE A 8 4.84 -4.48 11.32
CA ILE A 8 3.83 -5.42 11.85
C ILE A 8 2.54 -4.68 12.23
N SER A 9 2.65 -3.55 12.94
CA SER A 9 1.47 -2.76 13.32
C SER A 9 0.76 -2.16 12.11
N ASN A 10 1.50 -1.80 11.05
CA ASN A 10 0.90 -1.34 9.80
C ASN A 10 0.13 -2.47 9.10
N ILE A 11 0.71 -3.68 9.03
CA ILE A 11 0.07 -4.87 8.48
C ILE A 11 -1.22 -5.15 9.23
N ILE A 12 -1.21 -5.17 10.56
CA ILE A 12 -2.43 -5.43 11.36
C ILE A 12 -3.51 -4.37 11.06
N LYS A 13 -3.13 -3.08 11.01
CA LYS A 13 -4.05 -1.97 10.72
C LYS A 13 -4.69 -2.10 9.33
N THR A 14 -3.91 -2.45 8.29
CA THR A 14 -4.38 -2.48 6.90
C THR A 14 -4.95 -3.84 6.46
N SER A 15 -4.63 -4.91 7.16
CA SER A 15 -5.06 -6.28 6.79
C SER A 15 -6.58 -6.42 6.82
N GLY A 16 -7.27 -5.77 7.77
CA GLY A 16 -8.72 -5.84 7.89
C GLY A 16 -9.43 -5.36 6.62
N TYR A 17 -9.14 -4.12 6.20
CA TYR A 17 -9.71 -3.55 4.98
C TYR A 17 -9.33 -4.34 3.72
N SER A 18 -8.05 -4.67 3.58
CA SER A 18 -7.55 -5.40 2.39
C SER A 18 -8.22 -6.77 2.25
N THR A 19 -8.44 -7.48 3.36
CA THR A 19 -9.10 -8.79 3.37
C THR A 19 -10.54 -8.69 2.87
N ILE A 20 -11.29 -7.67 3.29
CA ILE A 20 -12.67 -7.46 2.85
C ILE A 20 -12.72 -7.27 1.32
N VAL A 21 -11.83 -6.45 0.78
CA VAL A 21 -11.78 -6.18 -0.66
C VAL A 21 -11.42 -7.45 -1.45
N TYR A 22 -10.43 -8.22 -0.99
CA TYR A 22 -10.06 -9.48 -1.64
C TYR A 22 -11.15 -10.56 -1.54
N LEU A 23 -11.86 -10.65 -0.42
CA LEU A 23 -13.00 -11.56 -0.28
C LEU A 23 -14.15 -11.18 -1.22
N ALA A 24 -14.44 -9.89 -1.38
CA ALA A 24 -15.45 -9.41 -2.32
C ALA A 24 -15.08 -9.77 -3.78
N ALA A 25 -13.81 -9.60 -4.15
CA ALA A 25 -13.33 -9.99 -5.47
C ALA A 25 -13.42 -11.52 -5.68
N LEU A 26 -13.10 -12.31 -4.66
CA LEU A 26 -13.21 -13.77 -4.71
C LEU A 26 -14.66 -14.24 -4.86
N ALA A 27 -15.61 -13.58 -4.19
CA ALA A 27 -17.04 -13.89 -4.28
C ALA A 27 -17.61 -13.66 -5.70
N GLY A 28 -16.96 -12.83 -6.52
CA GLY A 28 -17.31 -12.64 -7.94
C GLY A 28 -16.85 -13.77 -8.87
N VAL A 29 -16.04 -14.73 -8.39
CA VAL A 29 -15.54 -15.85 -9.19
C VAL A 29 -16.57 -16.99 -9.24
N SER A 30 -16.95 -17.40 -10.45
CA SER A 30 -17.91 -18.51 -10.64
C SER A 30 -17.44 -19.81 -9.97
N PRO A 31 -18.29 -20.46 -9.15
CA PRO A 31 -18.00 -21.77 -8.57
C PRO A 31 -17.73 -22.88 -9.60
N THR A 32 -18.33 -22.77 -10.79
CA THR A 32 -18.21 -23.76 -11.87
C THR A 32 -16.76 -23.99 -12.33
N LEU A 33 -15.90 -22.97 -12.21
CA LEU A 33 -14.47 -23.08 -12.53
C LEU A 33 -13.76 -24.03 -11.56
N TYR A 34 -14.11 -23.96 -10.28
CA TYR A 34 -13.52 -24.82 -9.25
C TYR A 34 -14.05 -26.25 -9.35
N GLU A 35 -15.34 -26.42 -9.64
CA GLU A 35 -15.96 -27.74 -9.85
C GLU A 35 -15.34 -28.45 -11.06
N SER A 36 -15.18 -27.74 -12.18
CA SER A 36 -14.56 -28.29 -13.39
C SER A 36 -13.10 -28.68 -13.14
N ALA A 37 -12.33 -27.82 -12.46
CA ALA A 37 -10.95 -28.13 -12.11
C ALA A 37 -10.83 -29.31 -11.13
N ALA A 38 -11.79 -29.48 -10.23
CA ALA A 38 -11.83 -30.64 -9.32
C ALA A 38 -12.13 -31.94 -10.09
N ILE A 39 -12.99 -31.90 -11.12
CA ILE A 39 -13.23 -33.03 -12.03
C ILE A 39 -11.96 -33.40 -12.79
N ASP A 40 -11.18 -32.40 -13.22
CA ASP A 40 -9.87 -32.60 -13.89
C ASP A 40 -8.74 -33.01 -12.91
N GLY A 41 -9.04 -33.21 -11.62
CA GLY A 41 -8.07 -33.67 -10.62
C GLY A 41 -7.11 -32.59 -10.10
N ALA A 42 -7.43 -31.30 -10.27
CA ALA A 42 -6.60 -30.21 -9.80
C ALA A 42 -6.57 -30.14 -8.25
N ASN A 43 -5.36 -30.02 -7.69
CA ASN A 43 -5.16 -29.82 -6.26
C ASN A 43 -5.42 -28.36 -5.85
N ARG A 44 -5.64 -28.10 -4.55
CA ARG A 44 -5.96 -26.75 -4.02
C ARG A 44 -4.95 -25.67 -4.40
N TRP A 45 -3.66 -26.01 -4.43
CA TRP A 45 -2.60 -25.11 -4.87
C TRP A 45 -2.67 -24.77 -6.36
N GLN A 46 -3.07 -25.72 -7.20
CA GLN A 46 -3.27 -25.50 -8.64
C GLN A 46 -4.47 -24.60 -8.88
N MET A 47 -5.58 -24.84 -8.17
CA MET A 47 -6.76 -23.98 -8.22
C MET A 47 -6.43 -22.54 -7.77
N LEU A 48 -5.65 -22.39 -6.69
CA LEU A 48 -5.26 -21.07 -6.20
C LEU A 48 -4.40 -20.29 -7.22
N THR A 49 -3.42 -20.96 -7.83
CA THR A 49 -2.46 -20.31 -8.75
C THR A 49 -2.99 -20.09 -10.15
N HIS A 50 -3.84 -20.99 -10.67
CA HIS A 50 -4.31 -20.95 -12.07
C HIS A 50 -5.75 -20.42 -12.21
N ILE A 51 -6.55 -20.45 -11.13
CA ILE A 51 -7.93 -19.94 -11.16
C ILE A 51 -8.03 -18.69 -10.29
N THR A 52 -7.81 -18.82 -8.99
CA THR A 52 -8.06 -17.72 -8.05
C THR A 52 -7.19 -16.51 -8.35
N LEU A 53 -5.87 -16.69 -8.39
CA LEU A 53 -4.90 -15.60 -8.48
C LEU A 53 -5.00 -14.80 -9.80
N PRO A 54 -5.14 -15.43 -10.99
CA PRO A 54 -5.34 -14.69 -12.23
C PRO A 54 -6.68 -13.94 -12.26
N ARG A 55 -7.76 -14.52 -11.69
CA ARG A 55 -9.09 -13.87 -11.70
C ARG A 55 -9.17 -12.66 -10.78
N ILE A 56 -8.53 -12.70 -9.61
CA ILE A 56 -8.50 -11.54 -8.69
C ILE A 56 -7.34 -10.58 -8.96
N MET A 57 -6.47 -10.88 -9.94
CA MET A 57 -5.31 -10.05 -10.30
C MET A 57 -5.69 -8.57 -10.54
N PRO A 58 -6.81 -8.23 -11.21
CA PRO A 58 -7.24 -6.84 -11.33
C PRO A 58 -7.43 -6.13 -10.00
N CYS A 59 -8.07 -6.81 -9.06
CA CYS A 59 -8.30 -6.28 -7.72
C CYS A 59 -6.97 -6.09 -6.96
N ILE A 60 -6.06 -7.06 -7.04
CA ILE A 60 -4.72 -6.96 -6.43
C ILE A 60 -3.95 -5.77 -6.99
N MET A 61 -3.98 -5.56 -8.30
CA MET A 61 -3.27 -4.47 -8.95
C MET A 61 -3.80 -3.09 -8.53
N ILE A 62 -5.12 -2.92 -8.45
CA ILE A 62 -5.74 -1.68 -7.96
C ILE A 62 -5.38 -1.43 -6.49
N MET A 63 -5.51 -2.45 -5.64
CA MET A 63 -5.12 -2.35 -4.22
C MET A 63 -3.64 -2.00 -4.07
N LEU A 64 -2.77 -2.56 -4.91
CA LEU A 64 -1.34 -2.27 -4.91
C LEU A 64 -1.04 -0.81 -5.30
N ILE A 65 -1.71 -0.26 -6.31
CA ILE A 65 -1.57 1.16 -6.69
C ILE A 65 -1.98 2.06 -5.52
N LEU A 66 -3.13 1.79 -4.91
CA LEU A 66 -3.65 2.58 -3.79
C LEU A 66 -2.73 2.50 -2.55
N GLN A 67 -2.16 1.32 -2.29
CA GLN A 67 -1.21 1.13 -1.20
C GLN A 67 0.13 1.84 -1.47
N LEU A 68 0.65 1.79 -2.71
CA LEU A 68 1.87 2.50 -3.10
C LEU A 68 1.72 4.02 -2.94
N ALA A 69 0.58 4.57 -3.36
CA ALA A 69 0.25 5.99 -3.14
C ALA A 69 0.30 6.33 -1.64
N SER A 70 -0.31 5.47 -0.82
CA SER A 70 -0.35 5.63 0.62
C SER A 70 1.02 5.52 1.28
N LEU A 71 1.94 4.68 0.80
CA LEU A 71 3.26 4.55 1.42
C LEU A 71 4.09 5.85 1.39
N LEU A 72 3.95 6.64 0.32
CA LEU A 72 4.70 7.88 0.13
C LEU A 72 4.15 9.06 0.93
N VAL A 73 2.88 9.00 1.34
CA VAL A 73 2.17 10.11 2.02
C VAL A 73 1.69 9.74 3.45
N SER A 74 1.49 8.46 3.76
CA SER A 74 0.57 7.99 4.83
C SER A 74 1.24 7.27 6.03
N ASN A 75 2.53 7.51 6.29
CA ASN A 75 3.18 6.93 7.48
C ASN A 75 3.44 7.93 8.61
N PHE A 76 3.06 9.21 8.43
CA PHE A 76 3.30 10.25 9.43
C PHE A 76 2.69 9.89 10.79
N ASP A 77 1.38 9.65 10.86
CA ASP A 77 0.68 9.44 12.14
C ASP A 77 1.23 8.26 12.93
N GLN A 78 1.51 7.15 12.23
CA GLN A 78 1.99 5.93 12.87
C GLN A 78 3.42 6.12 13.39
N VAL A 79 4.30 6.70 12.56
CA VAL A 79 5.68 6.96 12.98
C VAL A 79 5.70 7.98 14.10
N TYR A 80 4.97 9.09 13.96
CA TYR A 80 4.93 10.17 14.93
C TYR A 80 4.46 9.68 16.31
N ASN A 81 3.41 8.85 16.36
CA ASN A 81 2.90 8.31 17.63
C ASN A 81 3.84 7.31 18.32
N LEU A 82 4.61 6.54 17.54
CA LEU A 82 5.54 5.53 18.07
C LEU A 82 6.95 6.09 18.30
N TYR A 83 7.22 7.30 17.82
CA TYR A 83 8.52 7.95 17.85
C TYR A 83 8.82 8.57 19.23
N ASN A 84 10.08 8.48 19.66
CA ASN A 84 10.59 9.05 20.91
C ASN A 84 12.08 9.42 20.73
N ASN A 85 12.63 10.28 21.60
CA ASN A 85 14.03 10.72 21.61
C ASN A 85 15.04 9.56 21.54
N TYR A 86 14.73 8.39 22.12
CA TYR A 86 15.60 7.20 22.06
C TYR A 86 15.67 6.53 20.68
N VAL A 87 14.67 6.77 19.82
CA VAL A 87 14.54 6.12 18.50
C VAL A 87 14.71 7.13 17.36
N LEU A 88 15.04 8.37 17.71
CA LEU A 88 15.13 9.51 16.81
C LEU A 88 16.06 9.27 15.62
N SER A 89 17.21 8.66 15.87
CA SER A 89 18.22 8.35 14.85
C SER A 89 17.81 7.29 13.82
N THR A 90 16.80 6.46 14.13
CA THR A 90 16.41 5.33 13.27
C THR A 90 14.97 5.37 12.79
N GLY A 91 14.13 6.15 13.45
CA GLY A 91 12.70 6.29 13.20
C GLY A 91 12.29 7.59 12.51
N ASP A 92 13.22 8.52 12.28
CA ASP A 92 12.90 9.75 11.58
C ASP A 92 12.73 9.51 10.07
N VAL A 93 11.61 9.96 9.52
CA VAL A 93 11.27 9.92 8.11
C VAL A 93 10.96 11.33 7.61
N LEU A 94 10.96 11.51 6.30
CA LEU A 94 10.79 12.82 5.67
C LEU A 94 9.56 13.58 6.23
N SER A 95 8.43 12.89 6.42
CA SER A 95 7.21 13.51 6.96
C SER A 95 7.36 13.98 8.42
N THR A 96 8.06 13.23 9.28
CA THR A 96 8.31 13.65 10.68
C THR A 96 9.36 14.75 10.77
N TYR A 97 10.34 14.72 9.88
CA TYR A 97 11.31 15.79 9.72
C TYR A 97 10.64 17.10 9.31
N ILE A 98 9.83 17.07 8.24
CA ILE A 98 9.04 18.21 7.75
C ILE A 98 8.13 18.77 8.86
N TYR A 99 7.46 17.90 9.62
CA TYR A 99 6.65 18.33 10.75
C TYR A 99 7.48 19.03 11.83
N ARG A 100 8.66 18.49 12.16
CA ARG A 100 9.51 19.01 13.23
C ARG A 100 10.09 20.39 12.91
N ILE A 101 10.51 20.62 11.66
CA ILE A 101 11.02 21.94 11.21
C ILE A 101 9.91 22.99 11.09
N SER A 102 8.65 22.58 10.92
CA SER A 102 7.49 23.46 10.77
C SER A 102 6.80 23.80 12.11
N LEU A 103 6.68 22.82 13.01
CA LEU A 103 5.80 22.92 14.19
C LEU A 103 6.43 22.40 15.51
N GLY A 104 7.52 21.63 15.48
CA GLY A 104 7.90 20.73 16.57
C GLY A 104 8.97 21.19 17.57
N GLY A 105 9.61 22.35 17.43
CA GLY A 105 10.64 22.75 18.40
C GLY A 105 11.34 24.09 18.26
N SER A 106 11.37 24.71 17.08
CA SER A 106 12.05 26.02 16.90
C SER A 106 11.66 26.85 15.66
N GLY A 107 11.01 26.28 14.65
CA GLY A 107 11.07 26.83 13.28
C GLY A 107 9.72 27.29 12.72
N THR A 108 9.68 28.55 12.30
CA THR A 108 8.62 29.22 11.53
C THR A 108 8.82 28.97 10.01
N ASP A 109 9.57 27.95 9.63
CA ASP A 109 10.01 27.68 8.25
C ASP A 109 8.93 26.97 7.45
N PHE A 110 7.76 27.63 7.36
CA PHE A 110 6.62 27.16 6.58
C PHE A 110 6.93 27.09 5.09
N GLU A 111 7.79 27.98 4.59
CA GLU A 111 8.22 28.02 3.18
C GLU A 111 8.97 26.73 2.80
N LEU A 112 9.99 26.36 3.57
CA LEU A 112 10.79 25.16 3.33
C LEU A 112 9.96 23.88 3.53
N SER A 113 9.12 23.84 4.56
CA SER A 113 8.24 22.70 4.84
C SER A 113 7.20 22.48 3.75
N THR A 114 6.65 23.56 3.19
CA THR A 114 5.68 23.48 2.09
C THR A 114 6.36 23.01 0.80
N ALA A 115 7.54 23.53 0.48
CA ALA A 115 8.31 23.11 -0.70
C ALA A 115 8.67 21.61 -0.63
N MET A 116 9.10 21.12 0.54
CA MET A 116 9.40 19.70 0.75
C MET A 116 8.16 18.81 0.62
N ASN A 117 7.02 19.22 1.18
CA ASN A 117 5.75 18.50 1.01
C ASN A 117 5.32 18.45 -0.46
N PHE A 118 5.47 19.55 -1.20
CA PHE A 118 5.12 19.60 -2.61
C PHE A 118 5.97 18.62 -3.44
N LEU A 119 7.27 18.58 -3.20
CA LEU A 119 8.17 17.61 -3.84
C LEU A 119 7.80 16.17 -3.49
N LEU A 120 7.51 15.88 -2.22
CA LEU A 120 7.10 14.54 -1.78
C LEU A 120 5.82 14.07 -2.49
N ASN A 121 4.81 14.94 -2.57
CA ASN A 121 3.56 14.62 -3.26
C ASN A 121 3.75 14.46 -4.76
N THR A 122 4.63 15.27 -5.38
CA THR A 122 4.97 15.14 -6.80
C THR A 122 5.64 13.80 -7.09
N MET A 123 6.60 13.38 -6.25
CA MET A 123 7.21 12.05 -6.35
C MET A 123 6.17 10.93 -6.14
N GLY A 124 5.25 11.12 -5.20
CA GLY A 124 4.08 10.27 -4.99
C GLY A 124 3.27 10.06 -6.26
N LEU A 125 2.90 11.16 -6.91
CA LEU A 125 2.14 11.15 -8.14
C LEU A 125 2.89 10.42 -9.27
N ILE A 126 4.19 10.66 -9.43
CA ILE A 126 5.01 9.97 -10.44
C ILE A 126 5.00 8.45 -10.22
N VAL A 127 5.16 7.99 -8.98
CA VAL A 127 5.11 6.56 -8.65
C VAL A 127 3.76 5.95 -8.97
N VAL A 128 2.67 6.64 -8.64
CA VAL A 128 1.30 6.19 -8.94
C VAL A 128 1.06 6.11 -10.45
N LEU A 129 1.51 7.11 -11.22
CA LEU A 129 1.38 7.12 -12.68
C LEU A 129 2.17 5.98 -13.33
N ILE A 130 3.38 5.70 -12.83
CA ILE A 130 4.19 4.57 -13.30
C ILE A 130 3.49 3.24 -12.98
N ALA A 131 2.99 3.08 -11.75
CA ALA A 131 2.28 1.89 -11.34
C ALA A 131 1.01 1.67 -12.19
N ASN A 132 0.21 2.71 -12.42
CA ASN A 132 -0.98 2.63 -13.27
C ASN A 132 -0.63 2.27 -14.73
N LYS A 133 0.44 2.87 -15.27
CA LYS A 133 0.91 2.54 -16.63
C LYS A 133 1.36 1.08 -16.75
N PHE A 134 1.93 0.52 -15.68
CA PHE A 134 2.30 -0.90 -15.64
C PHE A 134 1.07 -1.81 -15.62
N VAL A 135 0.03 -1.44 -14.88
CA VAL A 135 -1.24 -2.19 -14.81
C VAL A 135 -1.97 -2.18 -16.16
N ASN A 136 -2.06 -1.02 -16.81
CA ASN A 136 -2.66 -0.92 -18.15
C ASN A 136 -1.91 -1.75 -19.21
N LYS A 137 -0.62 -2.04 -19.00
CA LYS A 137 0.17 -2.91 -19.89
C LYS A 137 -0.12 -4.40 -19.68
N LEU A 138 -0.69 -4.78 -18.55
CA LEU A 138 -1.05 -6.17 -18.22
C LEU A 138 -2.47 -6.54 -18.66
N ASP A 139 -3.12 -5.70 -19.48
CA ASP A 139 -4.51 -5.85 -19.96
C ASP A 139 -5.54 -5.99 -18.83
N VAL A 140 -5.17 -5.49 -17.66
CA VAL A 140 -6.00 -5.34 -16.48
C VAL A 140 -6.59 -3.93 -16.55
N GLN A 141 -7.91 -3.79 -16.45
CA GLN A 141 -8.55 -2.47 -16.36
C GLN A 141 -7.90 -1.66 -15.23
N GLY A 142 -7.14 -0.63 -15.60
CA GLY A 142 -6.56 0.31 -14.66
C GLY A 142 -7.58 1.30 -14.13
N ILE A 143 -7.11 2.23 -13.31
CA ILE A 143 -7.93 3.27 -12.68
C ILE A 143 -8.26 4.39 -13.68
N PHE A 144 -7.48 4.49 -14.77
CA PHE A 144 -7.62 5.46 -15.85
C PHE A 144 -7.56 4.78 -17.22
#